data_AF-A0A252AZT4-F1
#
_entry.id   AF-A0A252AZT4-F1
#
_cell.length_a   1.000
_cell.length_b   1.000
_cell.length_c   1.000
_cell.angle_alpha   90.00
_cell.angle_beta   90.00
_cell.angle_gamma   90.00
#
_symmetry.space_group_name_H-M   'P 1'
#
loop_
_entity.id
_entity.type
_entity.pdbx_description
1 polymer ?
#
loop_
_entity_poly.entity_id
_entity_poly.type
_entity_poly.pdbx_seq_one_letter_code
_entity_poly.pdbx_strand_id
1 'polypeptide(L)'
;SAAPEKEQWRVLGWDAAGTIVAVGADVTGFSVGDEVFYAGALIRSGTNAAFHLVDERLVGRKPRSLNWAEAAALPLTALTAWEMLFDRLDVRRSVPGTAPALLIIGGAGGVGSMAIQLARALTGLTIIATASRPETQEWVTSLGAHYVV
;
A
#
# COMPACT_ATOMS: atom_id res chain seq x y z
N SER A 1 -3.05 -10.89 17.60
CA SER A 1 -1.87 -10.11 18.04
C SER A 1 -1.68 -10.34 19.55
N ALA A 2 -0.47 -10.11 20.10
CA ALA A 2 -0.24 -10.28 21.54
C ALA A 2 -0.95 -9.19 22.38
N ALA A 3 -1.45 -9.55 23.56
CA ALA A 3 -2.03 -8.60 24.51
C ALA A 3 -0.95 -7.63 25.03
N PRO A 4 -1.30 -6.36 25.35
CA PRO A 4 -0.37 -5.47 26.02
C PRO A 4 0.03 -6.02 27.39
N GLU A 5 1.21 -5.61 27.88
CA GLU A 5 1.59 -5.82 29.28
C GLU A 5 0.57 -5.13 30.22
N LYS A 6 0.48 -5.62 31.47
CA LYS A 6 -0.42 -5.00 32.45
C LYS A 6 -0.13 -3.49 32.56
N GLU A 7 -1.20 -2.70 32.56
CA GLU A 7 -1.19 -1.24 32.73
C GLU A 7 -0.61 -0.43 31.55
N GLN A 8 -0.40 -1.05 30.38
CA GLN A 8 0.01 -0.35 29.16
C GLN A 8 -1.10 -0.31 28.10
N TRP A 9 -1.15 0.79 27.34
CA TRP A 9 -2.04 0.92 26.18
C TRP A 9 -1.33 0.48 24.91
N ARG A 10 -2.02 -0.30 24.07
CA ARG A 10 -1.55 -0.62 22.72
C ARG A 10 -2.20 0.31 21.70
N VAL A 11 -1.39 1.15 21.07
CA VAL A 11 -1.83 2.00 19.95
C VAL A 11 -1.65 1.22 18.64
N LEU A 12 -2.73 1.10 17.85
CA LEU A 12 -2.75 0.43 16.55
C LEU A 12 -2.69 1.46 15.40
N GLY A 13 -2.86 1.00 14.17
CA GLY A 13 -2.86 1.83 12.96
C GLY A 13 -1.58 1.66 12.16
N TRP A 14 -1.72 1.35 10.87
CA TRP A 14 -0.61 1.09 9.95
C TRP A 14 -0.79 1.77 8.60
N ASP A 15 -1.42 2.93 8.63
CA ASP A 15 -1.50 3.86 7.50
C ASP A 15 -1.62 5.28 8.07
N ALA A 16 -0.85 6.20 7.53
CA ALA A 16 -0.93 7.62 7.86
C ALA A 16 -0.50 8.49 6.68
N ALA A 17 -1.07 9.69 6.62
CA ALA A 17 -0.54 10.82 5.88
C ALA A 17 -0.55 12.06 6.80
N GLY A 18 0.50 12.86 6.77
CA GLY A 18 0.62 14.03 7.64
C GLY A 18 1.85 14.89 7.34
N THR A 19 2.12 15.85 8.22
CA THR A 19 3.23 16.79 8.09
C THR A 19 4.29 16.50 9.14
N ILE A 20 5.57 16.56 8.74
CA ILE A 20 6.69 16.40 9.67
C ILE A 20 6.76 17.61 10.60
N VAL A 21 6.71 17.36 11.91
CA VAL A 21 6.80 18.41 12.95
C VAL A 21 8.16 18.44 13.65
N ALA A 22 8.93 17.36 13.58
CA ALA A 22 10.28 17.23 14.11
C ALA A 22 11.02 16.10 13.39
N VAL A 23 12.34 16.15 13.37
CA VAL A 23 13.21 15.12 12.80
C VAL A 23 14.33 14.75 13.79
N GLY A 24 14.84 13.52 13.70
CA GLY A 24 16.03 13.11 14.44
C GLY A 24 17.30 13.73 13.87
N ALA A 25 18.39 13.73 14.66
CA ALA A 25 19.66 14.37 14.27
C ALA A 25 20.30 13.77 13.01
N ASP A 26 20.06 12.47 12.75
CA ASP A 26 20.64 11.73 11.62
C ASP A 26 19.70 11.67 10.39
N VAL A 27 18.52 12.31 10.46
CA VAL A 27 17.58 12.35 9.33
C VAL A 27 18.13 13.24 8.23
N THR A 28 18.14 12.74 6.99
CA THR A 28 18.70 13.45 5.84
C THR A 28 17.75 13.59 4.66
N GLY A 29 16.74 12.70 4.54
CA GLY A 29 15.84 12.67 3.39
C GLY A 29 14.65 13.63 3.49
N PHE A 30 14.40 14.18 4.69
CA PHE A 30 13.18 14.91 5.02
C PHE A 30 13.44 16.11 5.94
N SER A 31 12.53 17.06 5.93
CA SER A 31 12.58 18.27 6.75
C SER A 31 11.23 18.58 7.41
N VAL A 32 11.26 19.36 8.49
CA VAL A 32 10.03 19.89 9.11
C VAL A 32 9.21 20.64 8.05
N GLY A 33 7.92 20.36 8.00
CA GLY A 33 6.99 20.90 7.00
C GLY A 33 6.78 20.02 5.76
N ASP A 34 7.60 19.00 5.52
CA ASP A 34 7.35 18.05 4.43
C ASP A 34 6.04 17.28 4.65
N GLU A 35 5.25 17.11 3.58
CA GLU A 35 4.08 16.23 3.56
C GLU A 35 4.47 14.80 3.22
N VAL A 36 4.08 13.86 4.08
CA VAL A 36 4.51 12.46 4.00
C VAL A 36 3.34 11.49 4.16
N PHE A 37 3.54 10.26 3.71
CA PHE A 37 2.64 9.14 3.91
C PHE A 37 3.43 7.83 4.10
N TYR A 38 2.94 6.92 4.95
CA TYR A 38 3.66 5.69 5.31
C TYR A 38 2.75 4.67 6.03
N ALA A 39 3.21 3.42 6.11
CA ALA A 39 2.54 2.34 6.84
C ALA A 39 3.12 2.11 8.26
N GLY A 40 4.40 2.43 8.49
CA GLY A 40 5.06 2.27 9.77
C GLY A 40 5.59 0.85 10.01
N ALA A 41 5.61 0.40 11.28
CA ALA A 41 6.18 -0.89 11.67
C ALA A 41 5.29 -1.60 12.71
N LEU A 42 5.09 -2.91 12.54
CA LEU A 42 4.26 -3.74 13.44
C LEU A 42 4.78 -3.81 14.89
N ILE A 43 6.09 -3.60 15.08
CA ILE A 43 6.78 -3.69 16.38
C ILE A 43 6.88 -2.34 17.10
N ARG A 44 6.18 -1.30 16.63
CA ARG A 44 6.09 0.03 17.27
C ARG A 44 4.63 0.42 17.49
N SER A 45 4.39 1.42 18.33
CA SER A 45 3.06 2.04 18.47
C SER A 45 2.58 2.53 17.11
N GLY A 46 1.31 2.28 16.78
CA GLY A 46 0.74 2.62 15.48
C GLY A 46 0.25 4.07 15.34
N THR A 47 -0.37 4.34 14.20
CA THR A 47 -0.74 5.68 13.73
C THR A 47 -2.04 6.25 14.31
N ASN A 48 -2.76 5.52 15.17
CA ASN A 48 -3.97 6.02 15.84
C ASN A 48 -3.63 7.00 16.98
N ALA A 49 -2.91 8.07 16.66
CA ALA A 49 -2.45 9.11 17.56
C ALA A 49 -2.24 10.43 16.80
N ALA A 50 -2.27 11.57 17.50
CA ALA A 50 -2.02 12.89 16.89
C ALA A 50 -0.56 13.07 16.40
N PHE A 51 0.38 12.36 17.02
CA PHE A 51 1.80 12.34 16.65
C PHE A 51 2.30 10.90 16.64
N HIS A 52 3.16 10.59 15.68
CA HIS A 52 3.68 9.23 15.50
C HIS A 52 5.15 9.27 15.02
N LEU A 53 5.98 8.41 15.61
CA LEU A 53 7.39 8.28 15.26
C LEU A 53 7.56 7.17 14.22
N VAL A 54 8.19 7.49 13.10
CA VAL A 54 8.51 6.55 12.02
C VAL A 54 9.94 6.77 11.55
N ASP A 55 10.60 5.71 11.12
CA ASP A 55 11.95 5.77 10.56
C ASP A 55 11.90 6.36 9.15
N GLU A 56 12.79 7.30 8.81
CA GLU A 56 12.76 8.00 7.52
C GLU A 56 12.83 7.05 6.31
N ARG A 57 13.45 5.88 6.48
CA ARG A 57 13.60 4.88 5.40
C ARG A 57 12.30 4.15 5.06
N LEU A 58 11.28 4.29 5.90
CA LEU A 58 9.94 3.71 5.71
C LEU A 58 8.91 4.74 5.25
N VAL A 59 9.35 5.96 4.93
CA VAL A 59 8.47 7.10 4.62
C VAL A 59 8.56 7.46 3.14
N GLY A 60 7.40 7.72 2.54
CA GLY A 60 7.30 8.34 1.21
C GLY A 60 6.84 9.79 1.30
N ARG A 61 7.15 10.58 0.27
CA ARG A 61 6.54 11.90 0.08
C ARG A 61 5.08 11.73 -0.34
N LYS A 62 4.17 12.44 0.31
CA LYS A 62 2.75 12.42 -0.05
C LYS A 62 2.57 12.95 -1.49
N PRO A 63 1.78 12.28 -2.36
CA PRO A 63 1.42 12.83 -3.66
C PRO A 63 0.72 14.19 -3.53
N ARG A 64 1.20 15.20 -4.26
CA ARG A 64 0.65 16.56 -4.22
C ARG A 64 -0.77 16.65 -4.78
N SER A 65 -1.13 15.74 -5.68
CA SER A 65 -2.45 15.69 -6.31
C SER A 65 -3.54 15.06 -5.44
N LEU A 66 -3.18 14.44 -4.31
CA LEU A 66 -4.12 13.77 -3.42
C LEU A 66 -4.34 14.59 -2.15
N ASN A 67 -5.57 14.55 -1.64
CA ASN A 67 -5.86 15.04 -0.30
C ASN A 67 -5.30 14.06 0.76
N TRP A 68 -5.42 14.42 2.04
CA TRP A 68 -4.87 13.62 3.15
C TRP A 68 -5.48 12.22 3.26
N ALA A 69 -6.80 12.10 3.12
CA ALA A 69 -7.50 10.83 3.25
C ALA A 69 -7.21 9.90 2.07
N GLU A 70 -7.19 10.45 0.85
CA GLU A 70 -6.80 9.73 -0.36
C GLU A 70 -5.37 9.20 -0.27
N ALA A 71 -4.43 10.05 0.19
CA ALA A 71 -3.05 9.63 0.39
C ALA A 71 -2.93 8.55 1.48
N ALA A 72 -3.65 8.69 2.60
CA ALA A 72 -3.61 7.71 3.70
C ALA A 72 -4.19 6.34 3.34
N ALA A 73 -4.98 6.22 2.26
CA ALA A 73 -5.53 4.93 1.81
C ALA A 73 -4.50 4.01 1.12
N LEU A 74 -3.32 4.54 0.79
CA LEU A 74 -2.35 3.90 -0.11
C LEU A 74 -1.20 3.12 0.55
N PRO A 75 -0.52 3.60 1.62
CA PRO A 75 0.82 3.13 1.95
C PRO A 75 0.93 1.61 2.16
N LEU A 76 0.12 1.03 3.05
CA LEU A 76 0.19 -0.40 3.36
C LEU A 76 -0.22 -1.24 2.15
N THR A 77 -1.30 -0.87 1.48
CA THR A 77 -1.83 -1.63 0.33
C THR A 77 -0.87 -1.57 -0.86
N ALA A 78 -0.27 -0.42 -1.13
CA ALA A 78 0.72 -0.21 -2.18
C ALA A 78 2.02 -0.96 -1.89
N LEU A 79 2.56 -0.89 -0.67
CA LEU A 79 3.75 -1.66 -0.28
C LEU A 79 3.49 -3.16 -0.40
N THR A 80 2.34 -3.64 0.09
CA THR A 80 1.98 -5.06 0.01
C THR A 80 1.89 -5.53 -1.44
N ALA A 81 1.21 -4.77 -2.30
CA ALA A 81 1.08 -5.10 -3.72
C ALA A 81 2.43 -5.04 -4.45
N TRP A 82 3.25 -4.02 -4.17
CA TRP A 82 4.57 -3.85 -4.79
C TRP A 82 5.50 -5.00 -4.44
N GLU A 83 5.69 -5.28 -3.14
CA GLU A 83 6.58 -6.37 -2.72
C GLU A 83 6.10 -7.71 -3.29
N MET A 84 4.79 -7.98 -3.21
CA MET A 84 4.21 -9.21 -3.76
C MET A 84 4.55 -9.36 -5.25
N LEU A 85 4.34 -8.32 -6.05
CA LEU A 85 4.56 -8.36 -7.50
C LEU A 85 6.06 -8.46 -7.85
N PHE A 86 6.89 -7.61 -7.27
CA PHE A 86 8.25 -7.38 -7.79
C PHE A 86 9.35 -8.05 -6.98
N ASP A 87 9.12 -8.33 -5.69
CA ASP A 87 10.12 -8.94 -4.82
C ASP A 87 9.81 -10.40 -4.50
N ARG A 88 8.52 -10.76 -4.37
CA ARG A 88 8.11 -12.14 -4.03
C ARG A 88 7.86 -12.99 -5.27
N LEU A 89 6.98 -12.54 -6.16
CA LEU A 89 6.67 -13.24 -7.41
C LEU A 89 7.71 -12.97 -8.50
N ASP A 90 8.33 -11.79 -8.47
CA ASP A 90 9.15 -11.25 -9.55
C ASP A 90 8.47 -11.38 -10.92
N VAL A 91 7.30 -10.76 -11.06
CA VAL A 91 6.42 -10.85 -12.26
C VAL A 91 7.08 -10.41 -13.57
N ARG A 92 8.27 -9.81 -13.51
CA ARG A 92 9.09 -9.46 -14.68
C ARG A 92 9.77 -10.68 -15.29
N ARG A 93 9.97 -11.74 -14.50
CA ARG A 93 10.54 -12.99 -14.96
C ARG A 93 9.44 -13.86 -15.58
N SER A 94 9.54 -14.10 -16.88
CA SER A 94 8.61 -14.97 -17.58
C SER A 94 8.69 -16.41 -17.09
N VAL A 95 7.54 -17.08 -16.99
CA VAL A 95 7.44 -18.52 -16.75
C VAL A 95 7.28 -19.24 -18.11
N PRO A 96 8.20 -20.13 -18.50
CA PRO A 96 8.11 -20.85 -19.78
C PRO A 96 6.86 -21.72 -19.87
N GLY A 97 6.23 -21.75 -21.04
CA GLY A 97 5.06 -22.60 -21.31
C GLY A 97 3.74 -22.08 -20.74
N THR A 98 3.71 -20.89 -20.14
CA THR A 98 2.49 -20.26 -19.61
C THR A 98 2.13 -18.99 -20.38
N ALA A 99 0.84 -18.66 -20.41
CA ALA A 99 0.42 -17.33 -20.85
C ALA A 99 0.98 -16.25 -19.89
N PRO A 100 1.42 -15.09 -20.39
CA PRO A 100 1.89 -13.97 -19.55
C PRO A 100 0.69 -13.31 -18.87
N ALA A 101 0.15 -13.93 -17.82
CA ALA A 101 -1.06 -13.51 -17.13
C ALA A 101 -0.91 -13.56 -15.60
N LEU A 102 -1.63 -12.69 -14.92
CA LEU A 102 -1.73 -12.58 -13.47
C LEU A 102 -3.19 -12.72 -13.04
N LEU A 103 -3.46 -13.65 -12.12
CA LEU A 103 -4.77 -13.80 -11.47
C LEU A 103 -4.75 -13.13 -10.08
N ILE A 104 -5.65 -12.19 -9.85
CA ILE A 104 -5.86 -11.49 -8.57
C ILE A 104 -7.20 -11.90 -7.99
N ILE A 105 -7.19 -12.77 -6.98
CA ILE A 105 -8.40 -13.19 -6.28
C ILE A 105 -8.75 -12.11 -5.24
N GLY A 106 -9.98 -11.56 -5.31
CA GLY A 106 -10.42 -10.46 -4.44
C GLY A 106 -9.96 -9.09 -4.93
N GLY A 107 -10.11 -8.82 -6.23
CA GLY A 107 -9.63 -7.59 -6.88
C GLY A 107 -10.23 -6.31 -6.31
N ALA A 108 -11.45 -6.38 -5.75
CA ALA A 108 -12.13 -5.22 -5.16
C ALA A 108 -11.74 -4.93 -3.69
N GLY A 109 -10.72 -5.63 -3.15
CA GLY A 109 -10.18 -5.34 -1.82
C GLY A 109 -9.11 -4.24 -1.84
N GLY A 110 -8.64 -3.83 -0.65
CA GLY A 110 -7.59 -2.81 -0.52
C GLY A 110 -6.31 -3.15 -1.30
N VAL A 111 -5.73 -4.33 -1.07
CA VAL A 111 -4.53 -4.78 -1.80
C VAL A 111 -4.84 -5.10 -3.26
N GLY A 112 -5.97 -5.77 -3.54
CA GLY A 112 -6.36 -6.15 -4.90
C GLY A 112 -6.47 -4.95 -5.84
N SER A 113 -7.15 -3.89 -5.39
CA SER A 113 -7.33 -2.67 -6.18
C SER A 113 -6.01 -1.98 -6.52
N MET A 114 -5.01 -2.07 -5.63
CA MET A 114 -3.68 -1.53 -5.89
C MET A 114 -2.82 -2.43 -6.77
N ALA A 115 -2.88 -3.75 -6.56
CA ALA A 115 -2.17 -4.73 -7.38
C ALA A 115 -2.61 -4.68 -8.85
N ILE A 116 -3.91 -4.49 -9.12
CA ILE A 116 -4.43 -4.32 -10.48
C ILE A 116 -3.79 -3.11 -11.16
N GLN A 117 -3.80 -1.95 -10.49
CA GLN A 117 -3.29 -0.70 -11.05
C GLN A 117 -1.77 -0.76 -11.27
N LEU A 118 -1.01 -1.28 -10.31
CA LEU A 118 0.44 -1.45 -10.45
C LEU A 118 0.80 -2.42 -11.57
N ALA A 119 0.14 -3.58 -11.64
CA ALA A 119 0.35 -4.53 -12.72
C ALA A 119 0.00 -3.91 -14.08
N ARG A 120 -1.08 -3.13 -14.16
CA ARG A 120 -1.52 -2.47 -15.39
C ARG A 120 -0.54 -1.42 -15.87
N ALA A 121 0.01 -0.63 -14.96
CA ALA A 121 0.90 0.47 -15.29
C ALA A 121 2.34 0.01 -15.61
N LEU A 122 2.80 -1.07 -14.98
CA LEU A 122 4.23 -1.42 -14.95
C LEU A 122 4.57 -2.74 -15.65
N THR A 123 3.58 -3.48 -16.14
CA THR A 123 3.81 -4.80 -16.77
C THR A 123 3.03 -4.95 -18.08
N GLY A 124 3.42 -5.93 -18.89
CA GLY A 124 2.67 -6.36 -20.07
C GLY A 124 1.77 -7.58 -19.81
N LEU A 125 1.49 -7.92 -18.54
CA LEU A 125 0.71 -9.11 -18.20
C LEU A 125 -0.79 -8.90 -18.46
N THR A 126 -1.46 -9.95 -18.91
CA THR A 126 -2.91 -10.02 -18.88
C THR A 126 -3.38 -10.11 -17.43
N ILE A 127 -4.23 -9.17 -17.01
CA ILE A 127 -4.71 -9.05 -15.63
C ILE A 127 -6.11 -9.62 -15.55
N ILE A 128 -6.26 -10.72 -14.81
CA ILE A 128 -7.53 -11.36 -14.51
C ILE A 128 -7.80 -11.10 -13.03
N ALA A 129 -8.94 -10.51 -12.69
CA ALA A 129 -9.28 -10.22 -11.30
C ALA A 129 -10.65 -10.81 -10.96
N THR A 130 -10.88 -11.19 -9.69
CA THR A 130 -12.20 -11.66 -9.27
C THR A 130 -12.98 -10.59 -8.51
N ALA A 131 -14.28 -10.50 -8.79
CA ALA A 131 -15.22 -9.61 -8.09
C ALA A 131 -16.65 -10.14 -8.19
N SER A 132 -17.40 -10.11 -7.09
CA SER A 132 -18.65 -10.89 -6.95
C SER A 132 -19.95 -10.10 -7.12
N ARG A 133 -19.88 -8.78 -7.29
CA ARG A 133 -21.06 -7.91 -7.50
C ARG A 133 -20.84 -6.97 -8.69
N PRO A 134 -21.90 -6.60 -9.44
CA PRO A 134 -21.76 -5.77 -10.64
C PRO A 134 -20.96 -4.49 -10.41
N GLU A 135 -21.23 -3.76 -9.35
CA GLU A 135 -20.54 -2.50 -9.03
C GLU A 135 -19.05 -2.71 -8.72
N THR A 136 -18.69 -3.85 -8.09
CA THR A 136 -17.28 -4.19 -7.85
C THR A 136 -16.58 -4.71 -9.10
N GLN A 137 -17.31 -5.35 -10.02
CA GLN A 137 -16.77 -5.82 -11.30
C GLN A 137 -16.48 -4.63 -12.22
N GLU A 138 -17.40 -3.68 -12.33
CA GLU A 138 -17.22 -2.43 -13.05
C GLU A 138 -16.05 -1.63 -12.47
N TRP A 139 -15.99 -1.51 -11.14
CA TRP A 139 -14.90 -0.81 -10.48
C TRP A 139 -13.54 -1.45 -10.78
N VAL A 140 -13.39 -2.76 -10.56
CA VAL A 140 -12.14 -3.50 -10.86
C VAL A 140 -11.74 -3.41 -12.33
N THR A 141 -12.72 -3.40 -13.24
CA THR A 141 -12.46 -3.19 -14.68
C THR A 141 -11.89 -1.78 -14.92
N SER A 142 -12.48 -0.75 -14.31
CA SER A 142 -12.00 0.64 -14.44
C SER A 142 -10.62 0.87 -13.84
N LEU A 143 -10.20 0.05 -12.87
CA LEU A 143 -8.84 0.04 -12.33
C LEU A 143 -7.80 -0.58 -13.27
N GLY A 144 -8.23 -1.30 -14.32
CA GLY A 144 -7.33 -1.83 -15.35
C GLY A 144 -7.27 -3.35 -15.49
N ALA A 145 -8.18 -4.09 -14.83
CA ALA A 145 -8.31 -5.52 -15.11
C ALA A 145 -8.75 -5.75 -16.56
N HIS A 146 -8.11 -6.70 -17.25
CA HIS A 146 -8.48 -7.08 -18.62
C HIS A 146 -9.70 -8.00 -18.63
N TYR A 147 -9.80 -8.86 -17.62
CA TYR A 147 -10.91 -9.78 -17.42
C TYR A 147 -11.33 -9.76 -15.96
N VAL A 148 -12.65 -9.82 -15.73
CA VAL A 148 -13.24 -9.95 -14.39
C VAL A 148 -14.10 -11.20 -14.33
N VAL A 149 -13.93 -11.99 -13.27
CA VAL A 149 -14.59 -13.29 -13.06
C VAL A 149 -15.31 -13.34 -11.71
#